data_AF-A0ABD3L658-F1
#
_entry.id   AF-A0ABD3L658-F1
#
_cell.length_a   1.000
_cell.length_b   1.000
_cell.length_c   1.000
_cell.angle_alpha   90.00
_cell.angle_beta   90.00
_cell.angle_gamma   90.00
#
_symmetry.space_group_name_H-M   'P 1'
#
loop_
_entity.id
_entity.type
_entity.pdbx_description
1 polymer ?
#
loop_
_entity_poly.entity_id
_entity_poly.type
_entity_poly.pdbx_seq_one_letter_code
_entity_poly.pdbx_strand_id
1 'polypeptide(L)'
;MRGPSGGTLALWDEPGEFKPNRFLNSPGGSKKQHFRWIPFGAGRRACTGMSLAMATYEPVLANLVNKFYWAPGLKAENLDMTECTGLTIHRKVHLLSVATLFPS
;
A
#
# COMPACT_ATOMS: atom_id res chain seq x y z
N MET A 1 9.73 2.23 -16.65
CA MET A 1 9.36 1.51 -17.88
C MET A 1 10.27 0.29 -18.07
N ARG A 2 9.89 -0.86 -17.50
CA ARG A 2 10.47 -2.17 -17.84
C ARG A 2 9.42 -3.25 -17.54
N GLY A 3 8.95 -3.93 -18.58
CA GLY A 3 8.35 -5.26 -18.53
C GLY A 3 8.92 -6.06 -19.72
N PRO A 4 8.63 -7.36 -19.89
CA PRO A 4 7.87 -8.27 -19.03
C PRO A 4 8.64 -9.58 -18.69
N SER A 5 8.49 -10.08 -17.46
CA SER A 5 8.75 -11.49 -17.16
C SER A 5 7.72 -12.02 -16.15
N GLY A 6 6.78 -12.82 -16.65
CA GLY A 6 6.09 -13.86 -15.89
C GLY A 6 4.98 -13.47 -14.92
N GLY A 7 3.74 -13.42 -15.40
CA GLY A 7 2.60 -14.03 -14.69
C GLY A 7 1.89 -13.27 -13.56
N THR A 8 1.51 -12.01 -13.71
CA THR A 8 0.54 -11.35 -12.77
C THR A 8 -0.27 -10.19 -13.37
N LEU A 9 0.18 -9.57 -14.47
CA LEU A 9 -0.44 -8.36 -15.03
C LEU A 9 -1.92 -8.55 -15.48
N ALA A 10 -2.39 -9.78 -15.68
CA ALA A 10 -3.77 -10.07 -16.07
C ALA A 10 -4.77 -10.14 -14.89
N LEU A 11 -4.30 -10.14 -13.63
CA LEU A 11 -5.17 -10.30 -12.45
C LEU A 11 -5.78 -8.98 -11.95
N TRP A 12 -5.15 -7.87 -12.31
CA TRP A 12 -5.48 -6.53 -11.84
C TRP A 12 -5.63 -5.59 -13.02
N ASP A 13 -6.77 -4.91 -13.10
CA ASP A 13 -6.93 -3.78 -13.99
C ASP A 13 -6.02 -2.63 -13.54
N GLU A 14 -5.23 -2.07 -14.46
CA GLU A 14 -4.19 -1.06 -14.21
C GLU A 14 -3.32 -1.37 -12.97
N PRO A 15 -2.45 -2.40 -13.04
CA PRO A 15 -1.69 -2.89 -11.89
C PRO A 15 -0.61 -1.92 -11.40
N GLY A 16 -0.19 -0.97 -12.25
CA GLY A 16 0.78 0.07 -11.90
C GLY A 16 0.17 1.28 -11.18
N GLU A 17 -1.15 1.37 -11.13
CA GLU A 17 -1.86 2.53 -10.58
C GLU A 17 -2.30 2.29 -9.12
N PHE A 18 -2.05 3.29 -8.27
CA PHE A 18 -2.54 3.28 -6.90
C PHE A 18 -4.05 3.55 -6.86
N LYS A 19 -4.85 2.47 -6.87
CA LYS A 19 -6.33 2.54 -6.86
C LYS A 19 -6.92 1.82 -5.64
N PRO A 20 -7.03 2.46 -4.45
CA PRO A 20 -7.58 1.84 -3.24
C PRO A 20 -9.03 1.36 -3.38
N ASN A 21 -9.83 2.07 -4.18
CA ASN A 21 -11.27 1.79 -4.32
C ASN A 21 -11.57 0.38 -4.86
N ARG A 22 -10.61 -0.28 -5.53
CA ARG A 22 -10.76 -1.66 -6.02
C ARG A 22 -11.02 -2.69 -4.91
N PHE A 23 -10.76 -2.33 -3.66
CA PHE A 23 -10.95 -3.18 -2.49
C PHE A 23 -12.28 -2.91 -1.76
N LEU A 24 -12.99 -1.80 -2.05
CA LEU A 24 -14.17 -1.37 -1.29
C LEU A 24 -15.44 -2.19 -1.59
N ASN A 25 -15.64 -2.60 -2.85
CA ASN A 25 -16.91 -3.20 -3.32
C ASN A 25 -16.78 -4.69 -3.71
N SER A 26 -15.78 -5.40 -3.19
CA SER A 26 -15.64 -6.83 -3.46
C SER A 26 -16.75 -7.61 -2.74
N PRO A 27 -17.60 -8.39 -3.44
CA PRO A 27 -18.65 -9.17 -2.80
C PRO A 27 -18.03 -10.10 -1.75
N GLY A 28 -18.31 -9.89 -0.47
CA GLY A 28 -17.80 -10.71 0.64
C GLY A 28 -16.64 -10.14 1.46
N GLY A 29 -16.30 -8.85 1.30
CA GLY A 29 -15.24 -8.18 2.07
C GLY A 29 -13.83 -8.65 1.67
N SER A 30 -12.81 -8.07 2.29
CA SER A 30 -11.37 -8.36 2.06
C SER A 30 -11.01 -9.85 2.10
N LYS A 31 -11.87 -10.69 2.69
CA LYS A 31 -11.74 -12.14 2.72
C LYS A 31 -11.82 -12.73 1.31
N LYS A 32 -12.81 -12.43 0.45
CA LYS A 32 -13.00 -13.17 -0.81
C LYS A 32 -11.99 -12.88 -1.95
N GLN A 33 -11.05 -11.96 -1.79
CA GLN A 33 -9.92 -11.79 -2.72
C GLN A 33 -8.73 -12.73 -2.38
N HIS A 34 -9.01 -13.89 -1.76
CA HIS A 34 -8.08 -14.81 -1.10
C HIS A 34 -6.78 -15.16 -1.87
N PHE A 35 -6.74 -14.99 -3.18
CA PHE A 35 -5.54 -15.24 -3.99
C PHE A 35 -5.08 -14.06 -4.86
N ARG A 36 -5.81 -12.95 -4.89
CA ARG A 36 -5.36 -11.73 -5.59
C ARG A 36 -4.48 -10.86 -4.68
N TRP A 37 -4.74 -10.88 -3.37
CA TRP A 37 -4.05 -10.06 -2.38
C TRP A 37 -3.68 -10.89 -1.14
N ILE A 38 -2.38 -11.09 -0.92
CA ILE A 38 -1.82 -11.93 0.16
C ILE A 38 -0.56 -11.34 0.81
N PRO A 39 -0.56 -10.06 1.25
CA PRO A 39 0.65 -9.44 1.82
C PRO A 39 1.10 -10.08 3.14
N PHE A 40 0.20 -10.79 3.81
CA PHE A 40 0.48 -11.55 5.03
C PHE A 40 0.56 -13.07 4.79
N GLY A 41 0.62 -13.50 3.53
CA GLY A 41 0.53 -14.91 3.16
C GLY A 41 -0.84 -15.52 3.41
N ALA A 42 -0.94 -16.85 3.31
CA ALA A 42 -2.16 -17.62 3.50
C ALA A 42 -1.87 -19.02 4.08
N GLY A 43 -2.90 -19.65 4.65
CA GLY A 43 -2.82 -21.01 5.20
C GLY A 43 -1.98 -21.13 6.48
N ARG A 44 -1.39 -22.32 6.72
CA ARG A 44 -0.68 -22.63 7.98
C ARG A 44 0.57 -21.78 8.25
N ARG A 45 1.11 -21.10 7.24
CA ARG A 45 2.29 -20.22 7.34
C ARG A 45 1.93 -18.74 7.10
N ALA A 46 0.66 -18.38 7.22
CA ALA A 46 0.26 -16.97 7.23
C ALA A 46 0.92 -16.24 8.41
N CYS A 47 1.19 -14.94 8.24
CA CYS A 47 1.80 -14.10 9.25
C CYS A 47 0.94 -14.08 10.52
N THR A 48 1.48 -14.60 11.62
CA THR A 48 0.84 -14.60 12.93
C THR A 48 0.63 -13.19 13.48
N GLY A 49 1.38 -12.21 12.97
CA GLY A 49 1.27 -10.79 13.32
C GLY A 49 0.21 -10.00 12.54
N MET A 50 -0.56 -10.61 11.64
CA MET A 50 -1.54 -9.90 10.80
C MET A 50 -2.54 -9.08 11.63
N SER A 51 -3.14 -9.67 12.66
CA SER A 51 -4.13 -8.97 13.49
C SER A 51 -3.53 -7.79 14.26
N LEU A 52 -2.31 -7.95 14.78
CA LEU A 52 -1.58 -6.88 15.46
C LEU A 52 -1.25 -5.74 14.50
N ALA A 53 -0.78 -6.08 13.29
CA ALA A 53 -0.50 -5.10 12.25
C ALA A 53 -1.75 -4.27 11.92
N MET A 54 -2.88 -4.91 11.65
CA MET A 54 -4.13 -4.19 11.33
C MET A 54 -4.62 -3.32 12.50
N ALA A 55 -4.62 -3.86 13.72
CA ALA A 55 -5.00 -3.13 14.93
C ALA A 55 -4.10 -1.92 15.21
N THR A 56 -2.86 -1.91 14.70
CA THR A 56 -1.91 -0.80 14.84
C THR A 56 -2.03 0.19 13.68
N TYR A 57 -2.03 -0.30 12.44
CA TYR A 57 -1.98 0.55 11.25
C TYR A 57 -3.28 1.30 11.00
N GLU A 58 -4.45 0.69 11.24
CA GLU A 58 -5.75 1.34 11.04
C GLU A 58 -5.89 2.64 11.85
N PRO A 59 -5.72 2.64 13.19
CA PRO A 59 -5.86 3.87 13.97
C PRO A 59 -4.74 4.87 13.70
N VAL A 60 -3.50 4.42 13.45
CA VAL A 60 -2.39 5.33 13.13
C VAL A 60 -2.66 6.07 11.82
N LEU A 61 -3.02 5.33 10.76
CA LEU A 61 -3.31 5.92 9.46
C LEU A 61 -4.52 6.84 9.54
N ALA A 62 -5.61 6.42 10.20
CA ALA A 62 -6.80 7.24 10.39
C ALA A 62 -6.48 8.58 11.07
N ASN A 63 -5.66 8.56 12.13
CA ASN A 63 -5.25 9.79 12.81
C ASN A 63 -4.38 10.70 11.94
N LEU A 64 -3.44 10.13 11.17
CA LEU A 64 -2.56 10.91 10.30
C LEU A 64 -3.33 11.59 9.16
N VAL A 65 -4.26 10.89 8.52
CA VAL A 65 -5.04 11.44 7.40
C VAL A 65 -6.17 12.35 7.86
N ASN A 66 -6.68 12.17 9.09
CA ASN A 66 -7.73 13.02 9.64
C ASN A 66 -7.20 14.37 10.13
N LYS A 67 -5.97 14.41 10.67
CA LYS A 67 -5.42 15.62 11.29
C LYS A 67 -4.55 16.48 10.38
N PHE A 68 -3.94 15.87 9.37
CA PHE A 68 -2.94 16.55 8.54
C PHE A 68 -3.30 16.49 7.06
N TYR A 69 -3.10 17.63 6.40
CA TYR A 69 -2.90 17.69 4.96
C TYR A 69 -1.44 17.36 4.64
N TRP A 70 -1.23 16.46 3.67
CA TRP A 70 0.10 15.98 3.29
C TRP A 70 0.46 16.50 1.90
N ALA A 71 1.58 17.22 1.83
CA ALA A 71 2.19 17.62 0.57
C ALA A 71 3.54 16.92 0.40
N PRO A 72 3.89 16.47 -0.82
CA PRO A 72 5.22 15.93 -1.05
C PRO A 72 6.26 17.05 -0.88
N GLY A 73 7.39 16.74 -0.24
CA GLY A 73 8.51 17.69 -0.07
C GLY A 73 9.27 17.96 -1.38
N LEU A 74 8.95 17.22 -2.43
CA LEU A 74 9.44 17.37 -3.80
C LEU A 74 8.23 17.44 -4.74
N LYS A 75 8.43 17.97 -5.95
CA LYS A 75 7.42 17.85 -7.01
C LYS A 75 7.14 16.37 -7.30
N ALA A 76 5.88 16.03 -7.59
CA ALA A 76 5.45 14.64 -7.82
C ALA A 76 6.27 13.92 -8.91
N GLU A 77 6.61 14.64 -9.98
CA GLU A 77 7.47 14.20 -11.09
C GLU A 77 8.90 13.81 -10.67
N ASN A 78 9.38 14.29 -9.52
CA ASN A 78 10.71 14.00 -9.00
C ASN A 78 10.71 12.91 -7.90
N LEU A 79 9.57 12.27 -7.63
CA LEU A 79 9.49 11.21 -6.64
C LEU A 79 10.02 9.88 -7.22
N ASP A 80 11.18 9.45 -6.73
CA ASP A 80 11.72 8.13 -7.05
C ASP A 80 10.97 7.03 -6.30
N MET A 81 10.12 6.30 -7.04
CA MET A 81 9.36 5.16 -6.54
C MET A 81 10.08 3.82 -6.70
N THR A 82 11.37 3.80 -7.07
CA THR A 82 12.15 2.57 -7.14
C THR A 82 12.34 1.95 -5.75
N GLU A 83 12.44 0.62 -5.72
CA GLU A 83 12.46 -0.17 -4.50
C GLU A 83 13.85 -0.79 -4.28
N CYS A 84 14.22 -0.95 -3.00
CA CYS A 84 15.32 -1.81 -2.57
C CYS A 84 14.81 -3.25 -2.40
N THR A 85 15.62 -4.21 -2.84
CA THR A 85 15.35 -5.64 -2.65
C THR A 85 15.82 -6.11 -1.28
N GLY A 86 15.03 -6.93 -0.58
CA GLY A 86 15.39 -7.49 0.72
C GLY A 86 14.27 -8.34 1.33
N LEU A 87 14.41 -8.70 2.61
CA LEU A 87 13.38 -9.42 3.37
C LEU A 87 12.06 -8.61 3.43
N THR A 88 12.18 -7.29 3.48
CA THR A 88 11.07 -6.34 3.32
C THR A 88 11.39 -5.38 2.18
N ILE A 89 10.38 -5.06 1.38
CA ILE A 89 10.50 -4.10 0.28
C ILE A 89 10.29 -2.70 0.84
N HIS A 90 11.21 -1.79 0.52
CA HIS A 90 11.14 -0.39 0.88
C HIS A 90 11.61 0.47 -0.29
N ARG A 91 11.24 1.75 -0.31
CA ARG A 91 11.74 2.69 -1.33
C ARG A 91 13.24 2.86 -1.21
N LYS A 92 13.92 2.89 -2.35
CA LYS A 92 15.37 3.13 -2.43
C LYS A 92 15.75 4.52 -1.93
N VAL A 93 14.89 5.49 -2.19
CA VAL A 93 15.02 6.87 -1.72
C VAL A 93 13.87 7.17 -0.76
N HIS A 94 14.18 7.69 0.42
CA HIS A 94 13.18 8.01 1.43
C HIS A 94 12.18 9.06 0.93
N LEU A 95 10.90 8.90 1.30
CA LEU A 95 9.89 9.93 1.05
C LEU A 95 10.12 11.11 1.99
N LEU A 96 10.23 12.30 1.41
CA LEU A 96 10.09 13.54 2.16
C LEU A 96 8.67 14.07 1.93
N SER A 97 7.95 14.31 3.02
CA SER A 97 6.59 14.86 3.00
C SER A 97 6.44 15.90 4.11
N VAL A 98 5.68 16.95 3.82
CA VAL A 98 5.32 17.98 4.79
C VAL A 98 3.89 17.74 5.23
N ALA A 99 3.70 17.64 6.55
CA ALA A 99 2.38 17.55 7.17
C ALA A 99 2.01 18.92 7.73
N THR A 100 0.89 19.47 7.26
CA THR A 100 0.30 20.70 7.80
C THR A 100 -1.03 20.36 8.45
N LEU A 101 -1.34 20.95 9.61
CA LEU A 101 -2.65 20.76 10.23
C LEU A 101 -3.75 21.23 9.28
N PHE A 102 -4.89 20.52 9.28
CA PHE A 102 -6.07 21.07 8.64
C PHE A 102 -6.43 22.39 9.32
N PRO A 103 -6.76 23.46 8.55
CA PRO A 103 -7.36 24.64 9.14
C PRO A 103 -8.67 24.21 9.80
N SER A 104 -8.78 24.46 11.11
CA SER A 104 -9.98 24.23 11.90
C SER A 104 -11.11 25.17 11.51
#